data_AF-A0A2Z5TRW9-F1
#
_entry.id   AF-A0A2Z5TRW9-F1
#
_cell.length_a   1.000
_cell.length_b   1.000
_cell.length_c   1.000
_cell.angle_alpha   90.00
_cell.angle_beta   90.00
_cell.angle_gamma   90.00
#
_symmetry.space_group_name_H-M   'P 1'
#
loop_
_entity.id
_entity.type
_entity.pdbx_description
1 polymer ?
#
loop_
_entity_poly.entity_id
_entity_poly.type
_entity_poly.pdbx_seq_one_letter_code
_entity_poly.pdbx_strand_id
1 'polypeptide(L)'
;MKKILKIVVGLALFIGIALVGFGVFIDSRSIDGNWRTENIKNLLIANANEEDIAGIKELGIRPDQLIKTMDMSLEVNDGNASIKLSYQVDTELFKNSLVKVVDNTIESELQKQGLTYDALPDEAKQLIDKEKPSDSAIKQQIADTFTAAAKEIDGEYNTETGILTVPILKGVVDPVFNSIKTTSINEKANKLWKLGIDSGDFSKYVKKAESLVMDQQFTFIKESK
;
A
#
# COMPACT_ATOMS: atom_id res chain seq x y z
N MET A 1 -0.47 66.66 -8.03
CA MET A 1 -0.79 65.50 -8.91
C MET A 1 0.43 64.64 -9.26
N LYS A 2 1.51 65.15 -9.88
CA LYS A 2 2.66 64.31 -10.32
C LYS A 2 3.35 63.48 -9.21
N LYS A 3 3.45 63.99 -7.97
CA LYS A 3 4.05 63.27 -6.82
C LYS A 3 3.17 62.11 -6.34
N ILE A 4 1.86 62.31 -6.26
CA ILE A 4 0.89 61.29 -5.85
C ILE A 4 0.81 60.17 -6.89
N LEU A 5 0.83 60.51 -8.19
CA LEU A 5 0.87 59.53 -9.26
C LEU A 5 2.13 58.63 -9.20
N LYS A 6 3.31 59.21 -8.91
CA LYS A 6 4.54 58.42 -8.72
C LYS A 6 4.46 57.47 -7.52
N ILE A 7 3.82 57.89 -6.43
CA ILE A 7 3.62 57.04 -5.24
C ILE A 7 2.66 55.88 -5.55
N VAL A 8 1.54 56.16 -6.23
CA VAL A 8 0.55 55.13 -6.60
C VAL A 8 1.15 54.13 -7.59
N VAL A 9 1.88 54.60 -8.60
CA VAL A 9 2.58 53.73 -9.56
C VAL A 9 3.67 52.91 -8.87
N GLY A 10 4.44 53.52 -7.95
CA GLY A 10 5.44 52.80 -7.15
C GLY A 10 4.82 51.72 -6.27
N LEU A 11 3.67 51.99 -5.65
CA LEU A 11 2.94 51.02 -4.83
C LEU A 11 2.37 49.87 -5.67
N ALA A 12 1.80 50.18 -6.84
CA ALA A 12 1.29 49.17 -7.77
C ALA A 12 2.41 48.26 -8.29
N LEU A 13 3.58 48.82 -8.62
CA LEU A 13 4.77 48.05 -9.01
C LEU A 13 5.28 47.17 -7.86
N PHE A 14 5.32 47.71 -6.63
CA PHE A 14 5.74 46.94 -5.46
C PHE A 14 4.80 45.76 -5.18
N ILE A 15 3.48 45.99 -5.25
CA ILE A 15 2.47 44.92 -5.12
C ILE A 15 2.64 43.90 -6.24
N GLY A 16 2.86 44.34 -7.48
CA GLY A 16 3.12 43.44 -8.61
C GLY A 16 4.34 42.54 -8.39
N ILE A 17 5.47 43.11 -7.94
CA ILE A 17 6.69 42.34 -7.64
C ILE A 17 6.45 41.39 -6.46
N ALA A 18 5.74 41.82 -5.42
CA ALA A 18 5.40 40.98 -4.27
C ALA A 18 4.53 39.79 -4.66
N LEU A 19 3.54 39.98 -5.54
CA LEU A 19 2.68 38.90 -6.04
C LEU A 19 3.46 37.90 -6.90
N VAL A 20 4.35 38.37 -7.78
CA VAL A 20 5.22 37.49 -8.58
C VAL A 20 6.18 36.72 -7.69
N GLY A 21 6.82 37.39 -6.73
CA GLY A 21 7.71 36.75 -5.76
C GLY A 21 6.99 35.71 -4.89
N PHE A 22 5.76 35.99 -4.48
CA PHE A 22 4.93 35.05 -3.75
C PHE A 22 4.52 33.85 -4.62
N GLY A 23 4.20 34.06 -5.89
CA GLY A 23 3.92 32.97 -6.84
C GLY A 23 5.12 32.02 -6.99
N VAL A 24 6.32 32.56 -7.24
CA VAL A 24 7.56 31.75 -7.32
C VAL A 24 7.86 31.04 -6.00
N PHE A 25 7.59 31.69 -4.86
CA PHE A 25 7.77 31.08 -3.55
C PHE A 25 6.83 29.87 -3.34
N ILE A 26 5.56 29.98 -3.70
CA ILE A 26 4.59 28.88 -3.61
C ILE A 26 4.94 27.75 -4.58
N ASP A 27 5.27 28.07 -5.84
CA ASP A 27 5.65 27.07 -6.84
C ASP A 27 6.91 26.29 -6.41
N SER A 28 7.90 26.96 -5.82
CA SER A 28 9.12 26.30 -5.33
C SER A 28 8.84 25.29 -4.21
N ARG A 29 7.74 25.50 -3.46
CA ARG A 29 7.28 24.66 -2.35
C ARG A 29 6.20 23.66 -2.74
N SER A 30 5.67 23.74 -3.95
CA SER A 30 4.72 22.75 -4.46
C SER A 30 5.33 21.35 -4.37
N ILE A 31 4.55 20.40 -3.88
CA ILE A 31 4.88 18.98 -3.89
C ILE A 31 4.03 18.23 -4.92
N ASP A 32 3.48 18.92 -5.93
CA ASP A 32 2.70 18.29 -6.98
C ASP A 32 3.52 17.21 -7.70
N GLY A 33 2.85 16.10 -7.99
CA GLY A 33 3.42 14.92 -8.62
C GLY A 33 3.16 13.64 -7.85
N ASN A 34 3.72 12.56 -8.39
CA ASN A 34 3.64 11.23 -7.81
C ASN A 34 4.93 10.95 -7.04
N TRP A 35 4.77 10.49 -5.81
CA TRP A 35 5.85 10.16 -4.91
C TRP A 35 5.64 8.75 -4.38
N ARG A 36 6.72 8.00 -4.20
CA ARG A 36 6.67 6.62 -3.74
C ARG A 36 7.73 6.36 -2.70
N THR A 37 7.40 5.63 -1.65
CA THR A 37 8.40 5.18 -0.68
C THR A 37 9.21 4.02 -1.23
N GLU A 38 10.48 3.96 -0.88
CA GLU A 38 11.29 2.76 -1.12
C GLU A 38 11.12 1.79 0.05
N ASN A 39 10.56 0.61 -0.24
CA ASN A 39 10.62 -0.59 0.61
C ASN A 39 10.23 -0.37 2.09
N ILE A 40 9.00 0.07 2.33
CA ILE A 40 8.43 0.23 3.69
C ILE A 40 7.99 -1.09 4.33
N LYS A 41 8.22 -2.20 3.65
CA LYS A 41 7.83 -3.56 4.02
C LYS A 41 8.20 -3.89 5.48
N ASN A 42 9.45 -3.64 5.88
CA ASN A 42 9.92 -3.99 7.22
C ASN A 42 9.25 -3.15 8.31
N LEU A 43 8.98 -1.87 8.04
CA LEU A 43 8.34 -0.96 8.99
C LEU A 43 6.91 -1.40 9.26
N LEU A 44 6.16 -1.74 8.21
CA LEU A 44 4.75 -2.11 8.33
C LEU A 44 4.54 -3.54 8.81
N ILE A 45 5.38 -4.50 8.40
CA ILE A 45 5.31 -5.89 8.91
C ILE A 45 5.61 -5.93 10.41
N ALA A 46 6.55 -5.12 10.90
CA ALA A 46 6.85 -5.05 12.33
C ALA A 46 5.66 -4.55 13.18
N ASN A 47 4.72 -3.81 12.56
CA ASN A 47 3.56 -3.22 13.23
C ASN A 47 2.27 -4.06 13.10
N ALA A 48 2.27 -5.09 12.23
CA ALA A 48 1.13 -6.00 12.07
C ALA A 48 0.95 -6.90 13.30
N ASN A 49 -0.29 -7.25 13.68
CA ASN A 49 -0.51 -8.14 14.82
C ASN A 49 -0.15 -9.59 14.46
N GLU A 50 0.22 -10.38 15.47
CA GLU A 50 0.43 -11.83 15.29
C GLU A 50 -0.83 -12.56 14.81
N GLU A 51 -2.01 -12.08 15.19
CA GLU A 51 -3.30 -12.63 14.75
C GLU A 51 -3.53 -12.40 13.25
N ASP A 52 -3.16 -11.22 12.74
CA ASP A 52 -3.31 -10.86 11.31
C ASP A 52 -2.45 -11.74 10.39
N ILE A 53 -1.39 -12.34 10.96
CA ILE A 53 -0.46 -13.23 10.25
C ILE A 53 -0.59 -14.70 10.64
N ALA A 54 -1.47 -15.04 11.59
CA ALA A 54 -1.61 -16.40 12.10
C ALA A 54 -2.02 -17.40 11.01
N GLY A 55 -2.99 -17.03 10.17
CA GLY A 55 -3.42 -17.88 9.04
C GLY A 55 -2.33 -18.12 7.99
N ILE A 56 -1.37 -17.19 7.83
CA ILE A 56 -0.22 -17.36 6.95
C ILE A 56 0.82 -18.31 7.58
N LYS A 57 1.00 -18.22 8.90
CA LYS A 57 1.89 -19.12 9.66
C LYS A 57 1.40 -20.58 9.60
N GLU A 58 0.08 -20.81 9.61
CA GLU A 58 -0.51 -22.16 9.45
C GLU A 58 -0.18 -22.81 8.09
N LEU A 59 0.04 -21.99 7.06
CA LEU A 59 0.52 -22.46 5.75
C LEU A 59 2.03 -22.71 5.72
N GLY A 60 2.73 -22.53 6.84
CA GLY A 60 4.18 -22.65 6.94
C GLY A 60 4.95 -21.54 6.21
N ILE A 61 4.27 -20.43 5.87
CA ILE A 61 4.89 -19.28 5.20
C ILE A 61 5.15 -18.20 6.24
N ARG A 62 6.30 -17.53 6.14
CA ARG A 62 6.49 -16.30 6.91
C ARG A 62 5.85 -15.11 6.16
N PRO A 63 5.18 -14.16 6.84
CA PRO A 63 4.51 -13.04 6.18
C PRO A 63 5.43 -12.19 5.30
N ASP A 64 6.69 -12.03 5.69
CA ASP A 64 7.71 -11.34 4.90
C ASP A 64 8.07 -12.06 3.59
N GLN A 65 7.83 -13.36 3.48
CA GLN A 65 8.05 -14.11 2.25
C GLN A 65 6.84 -14.02 1.30
N LEU A 66 5.63 -13.88 1.86
CA LEU A 66 4.42 -13.76 1.06
C LEU A 66 4.33 -12.42 0.32
N ILE A 67 4.92 -11.36 0.86
CA ILE A 67 4.85 -10.03 0.26
C ILE A 67 6.13 -9.79 -0.57
N LYS A 68 6.04 -9.80 -1.91
CA LYS A 68 7.19 -9.52 -2.79
C LYS A 68 7.67 -8.09 -2.65
N THR A 69 6.73 -7.15 -2.77
CA THR A 69 6.99 -5.71 -2.71
C THR A 69 5.92 -5.04 -1.88
N MET A 70 6.28 -3.94 -1.22
CA MET A 70 5.34 -3.08 -0.51
C MET A 70 5.84 -1.64 -0.59
N ASP A 71 4.95 -0.75 -0.97
CA ASP A 71 5.22 0.67 -1.16
C ASP A 71 4.01 1.50 -0.78
N MET A 72 4.28 2.75 -0.41
CA MET A 72 3.26 3.75 -0.18
C MET A 72 3.44 4.83 -1.22
N SER A 73 2.37 5.13 -1.94
CA SER A 73 2.33 6.21 -2.91
C SER A 73 1.62 7.43 -2.30
N LEU A 74 2.17 8.60 -2.59
CA LEU A 74 1.57 9.90 -2.36
C LEU A 74 1.39 10.56 -3.72
N GLU A 75 0.15 10.80 -4.09
CA GLU A 75 -0.24 11.55 -5.28
C GLU A 75 -0.69 12.94 -4.84
N VAL A 76 -0.06 13.98 -5.37
CA VAL A 76 -0.47 15.37 -5.13
C VAL A 76 -0.83 16.04 -6.45
N ASN A 77 -2.06 16.55 -6.53
CA ASN A 77 -2.55 17.29 -7.68
C ASN A 77 -3.47 18.45 -7.23
N ASP A 78 -3.22 19.64 -7.76
CA ASP A 78 -3.98 20.86 -7.46
C ASP A 78 -4.16 21.09 -5.95
N GLY A 79 -3.11 20.86 -5.16
CA GLY A 79 -3.14 21.00 -3.71
C GLY A 79 -3.93 19.92 -2.96
N ASN A 80 -4.39 18.87 -3.62
CA ASN A 80 -5.01 17.71 -3.00
C ASN A 80 -4.01 16.56 -2.93
N ALA A 81 -3.89 15.93 -1.77
CA ALA A 81 -3.03 14.78 -1.55
C ALA A 81 -3.87 13.50 -1.37
N SER A 82 -3.38 12.39 -1.92
CA SER A 82 -3.93 11.05 -1.71
C SER A 82 -2.79 10.09 -1.39
N ILE A 83 -2.90 9.38 -0.28
CA ILE A 83 -1.94 8.34 0.10
C ILE A 83 -2.59 6.97 -0.08
N LYS A 84 -1.88 6.07 -0.75
CA LYS A 84 -2.29 4.66 -0.94
C LYS A 84 -1.14 3.75 -0.52
N LEU A 85 -1.48 2.60 0.03
CA LEU A 85 -0.54 1.50 0.27
C LEU A 85 -0.75 0.43 -0.80
N SER A 86 0.32 -0.01 -1.43
CA SER A 86 0.30 -1.10 -2.41
C SER A 86 1.26 -2.20 -1.96
N TYR A 87 0.84 -3.46 -2.06
CA TYR A 87 1.71 -4.60 -1.84
C TYR A 87 1.41 -5.73 -2.81
N GLN A 88 2.48 -6.38 -3.27
CA GLN A 88 2.39 -7.51 -4.19
C GLN A 88 2.49 -8.83 -3.43
N VAL A 89 1.48 -9.68 -3.60
CA VAL A 89 1.46 -11.02 -3.04
C VAL A 89 2.23 -11.99 -3.94
N ASP A 90 3.05 -12.84 -3.34
CA ASP A 90 3.63 -14.01 -4.00
C ASP A 90 2.60 -15.14 -4.13
N THR A 91 1.75 -15.01 -5.15
CA THR A 91 0.67 -15.96 -5.42
C THR A 91 1.19 -17.36 -5.74
N GLU A 92 2.39 -17.48 -6.33
CA GLU A 92 3.03 -18.78 -6.61
C GLU A 92 3.52 -19.44 -5.32
N LEU A 93 4.19 -18.70 -4.45
CA LEU A 93 4.59 -19.21 -3.14
C LEU A 93 3.37 -19.65 -2.33
N PHE A 94 2.31 -18.83 -2.32
CA PHE A 94 1.07 -19.16 -1.61
C PHE A 94 0.41 -20.43 -2.18
N LYS A 95 0.33 -20.55 -3.51
CA LYS A 95 -0.18 -21.74 -4.19
C LYS A 95 0.60 -23.00 -3.79
N ASN A 96 1.93 -22.94 -3.88
CA ASN A 96 2.78 -24.09 -3.58
C ASN A 96 2.65 -24.55 -2.12
N SER A 97 2.50 -23.60 -1.19
CA SER A 97 2.27 -23.91 0.21
C SER A 97 0.90 -24.53 0.46
N LEU A 98 -0.16 -24.05 -0.21
CA LEU A 98 -1.48 -24.67 -0.14
C LEU A 98 -1.47 -26.12 -0.63
N VAL A 99 -0.83 -26.37 -1.78
CA VAL A 99 -0.66 -27.73 -2.32
C VAL A 99 0.07 -28.61 -1.32
N LYS A 100 1.16 -28.12 -0.73
CA LYS A 100 1.92 -28.86 0.28
C LYS A 100 1.09 -29.19 1.52
N VAL A 101 0.23 -28.29 1.98
CA VAL A 101 -0.68 -28.56 3.11
C VAL A 101 -1.69 -29.66 2.76
N VAL A 102 -2.25 -29.64 1.54
CA VAL A 102 -3.15 -30.70 1.06
C VAL A 102 -2.42 -32.04 0.99
N ASP A 103 -1.24 -32.08 0.39
CA ASP A 103 -0.44 -33.30 0.27
C ASP A 103 -0.06 -33.88 1.65
N ASN A 104 0.39 -33.04 2.58
CA ASN A 104 0.70 -33.45 3.95
C ASN A 104 -0.54 -33.96 4.70
N THR A 105 -1.70 -33.37 4.45
CA THR A 105 -2.97 -33.80 5.08
C THR A 105 -3.35 -35.19 4.59
N ILE A 106 -3.27 -35.43 3.28
CA ILE A 106 -3.52 -36.74 2.68
C ILE A 106 -2.54 -37.77 3.24
N GLU A 107 -1.24 -37.44 3.29
CA GLU A 107 -0.23 -38.35 3.82
C GLU A 107 -0.47 -38.68 5.30
N SER A 108 -0.81 -37.68 6.12
CA SER A 108 -1.14 -37.87 7.54
C SER A 108 -2.36 -38.78 7.75
N GLU A 109 -3.43 -38.60 6.96
CA GLU A 109 -4.62 -39.45 7.05
C GLU A 109 -4.35 -40.90 6.59
N LEU A 110 -3.48 -41.10 5.60
CA LEU A 110 -3.04 -42.44 5.19
C LEU A 110 -2.16 -43.09 6.26
N GLN A 111 -1.23 -42.34 6.86
CA GLN A 111 -0.37 -42.83 7.93
C GLN A 111 -1.16 -43.26 9.17
N LYS A 112 -2.24 -42.55 9.52
CA LYS A 112 -3.17 -42.97 10.60
C LYS A 112 -3.78 -44.36 10.36
N GLN A 113 -3.86 -44.78 9.10
CA GLN A 113 -4.36 -46.09 8.68
C GLN A 113 -3.23 -47.10 8.41
N GLY A 114 -1.97 -46.73 8.70
CA GLY A 114 -0.79 -47.56 8.42
C GLY A 114 -0.46 -47.70 6.93
N LEU A 115 -0.97 -46.78 6.11
CA LEU A 115 -0.79 -46.77 4.66
C LEU A 115 0.16 -45.64 4.23
N THR A 116 0.72 -45.78 3.03
CA THR A 116 1.41 -44.71 2.31
C THR A 116 0.76 -44.53 0.96
N TYR A 117 0.86 -43.35 0.37
CA TYR A 117 0.27 -43.08 -0.95
C TYR A 117 0.78 -44.08 -2.01
N ASP A 118 2.08 -44.39 -2.02
CA ASP A 118 2.68 -45.32 -2.97
C ASP A 118 2.17 -46.75 -2.83
N ALA A 119 1.76 -47.16 -1.63
CA ALA A 119 1.21 -48.48 -1.35
C ALA A 119 -0.27 -48.63 -1.76
N LEU A 120 -0.94 -47.55 -2.17
CA LEU A 120 -2.32 -47.60 -2.62
C LEU A 120 -2.45 -48.25 -4.01
N PRO A 121 -3.56 -48.97 -4.28
CA PRO A 121 -3.93 -49.39 -5.62
C PRO A 121 -4.09 -48.19 -6.57
N ASP A 122 -3.83 -48.40 -7.87
CA ASP A 122 -3.90 -47.33 -8.87
C ASP A 122 -5.27 -46.64 -8.93
N GLU A 123 -6.35 -47.39 -8.75
CA GLU A 123 -7.72 -46.84 -8.70
C GLU A 123 -7.91 -45.87 -7.53
N ALA A 124 -7.32 -46.16 -6.38
CA ALA A 124 -7.39 -45.29 -5.20
C ALA A 124 -6.51 -44.05 -5.37
N LYS A 125 -5.32 -44.19 -5.97
CA LYS A 125 -4.45 -43.04 -6.33
C LYS A 125 -5.15 -42.09 -7.29
N GLN A 126 -5.76 -42.63 -8.34
CA GLN A 126 -6.52 -41.84 -9.31
C GLN A 126 -7.70 -41.11 -8.66
N LEU A 127 -8.39 -41.73 -7.70
CA LEU A 127 -9.47 -41.09 -6.98
C LEU A 127 -8.95 -39.92 -6.14
N ILE A 128 -7.87 -40.12 -5.37
CA ILE A 128 -7.22 -39.07 -4.58
C ILE A 128 -6.77 -37.91 -5.47
N ASP A 129 -6.08 -38.20 -6.57
CA ASP A 129 -5.57 -37.17 -7.49
C ASP A 129 -6.69 -36.39 -8.18
N LYS A 130 -7.83 -37.05 -8.44
CA LYS A 130 -9.00 -36.41 -9.03
C LYS A 130 -9.74 -35.50 -8.05
N GLU A 131 -9.75 -35.85 -6.77
CA GLU A 131 -10.36 -35.03 -5.71
C GLU A 131 -9.46 -33.85 -5.29
N LYS A 132 -8.16 -33.87 -5.64
CA LYS A 132 -7.29 -32.71 -5.46
C LYS A 132 -7.81 -31.53 -6.30
N PRO A 133 -7.85 -30.31 -5.73
CA PRO A 133 -8.19 -29.12 -6.49
C PRO A 133 -7.25 -28.95 -7.69
N SER A 134 -7.81 -28.62 -8.86
CA SER A 134 -7.00 -28.29 -10.03
C SER A 134 -6.18 -27.01 -9.79
N ASP A 135 -5.07 -26.85 -10.50
CA ASP A 135 -4.27 -25.62 -10.48
C ASP A 135 -5.10 -24.36 -10.76
N SER A 136 -6.07 -24.47 -11.68
CA SER A 136 -7.00 -23.37 -11.99
C SER A 136 -7.95 -23.05 -10.83
N ALA A 137 -8.48 -24.08 -10.15
CA ALA A 137 -9.35 -23.90 -8.99
C ALA A 137 -8.59 -23.26 -7.82
N ILE A 138 -7.34 -23.68 -7.57
CA ILE A 138 -6.51 -23.08 -6.52
C ILE A 138 -6.22 -21.61 -6.84
N LYS A 139 -5.84 -21.29 -8.08
CA LYS A 139 -5.61 -19.90 -8.49
C LYS A 139 -6.85 -19.03 -8.33
N GLN A 140 -8.02 -19.54 -8.68
CA GLN A 140 -9.29 -18.84 -8.49
C GLN A 140 -9.59 -18.62 -7.01
N GLN A 141 -9.43 -19.64 -6.17
CA GLN A 141 -9.62 -19.54 -4.72
C GLN A 141 -8.69 -18.47 -4.11
N ILE A 142 -7.42 -18.44 -4.53
CA ILE A 142 -6.45 -17.43 -4.10
C ILE A 142 -6.94 -16.03 -4.51
N ALA A 143 -7.32 -15.87 -5.78
CA ALA A 143 -7.81 -14.60 -6.29
C ALA A 143 -9.05 -14.11 -5.54
N ASP A 144 -10.01 -14.99 -5.27
CA ASP A 144 -11.24 -14.68 -4.53
C ASP A 144 -10.93 -14.30 -3.08
N THR A 145 -10.01 -15.01 -2.43
CA THR A 145 -9.58 -14.75 -1.06
C THR A 145 -8.95 -13.37 -0.93
N PHE A 146 -7.97 -13.03 -1.78
CA PHE A 146 -7.32 -11.72 -1.73
C PHE A 146 -8.25 -10.60 -2.20
N THR A 147 -9.18 -10.87 -3.12
CA THR A 147 -10.21 -9.90 -3.52
C THR A 147 -11.17 -9.60 -2.37
N ALA A 148 -11.61 -10.62 -1.62
CA ALA A 148 -12.45 -10.44 -0.45
C ALA A 148 -11.72 -9.67 0.65
N ALA A 149 -10.48 -10.06 0.97
CA ALA A 149 -9.65 -9.38 1.97
C ALA A 149 -9.39 -7.91 1.60
N ALA A 150 -9.13 -7.60 0.32
CA ALA A 150 -8.97 -6.23 -0.14
C ALA A 150 -10.24 -5.41 0.09
N LYS A 151 -11.42 -5.95 -0.26
CA LYS A 151 -12.71 -5.28 -0.08
C LYS A 151 -13.03 -5.03 1.38
N GLU A 152 -12.63 -5.92 2.29
CA GLU A 152 -12.85 -5.72 3.72
C GLU A 152 -12.21 -4.44 4.22
N ILE A 153 -11.07 -4.03 3.67
CA ILE A 153 -10.32 -2.81 4.03
C ILE A 153 -10.48 -1.67 3.01
N ASP A 154 -11.55 -1.70 2.22
CA ASP A 154 -11.87 -0.71 1.17
C ASP A 154 -10.74 -0.54 0.12
N GLY A 155 -10.02 -1.62 -0.13
CA GLY A 155 -9.00 -1.74 -1.16
C GLY A 155 -9.44 -2.56 -2.37
N GLU A 156 -8.51 -2.73 -3.29
CA GLU A 156 -8.67 -3.45 -4.54
C GLU A 156 -7.53 -4.44 -4.74
N TYR A 157 -7.83 -5.60 -5.31
CA TYR A 157 -6.85 -6.61 -5.66
C TYR A 157 -6.84 -6.84 -7.18
N ASN A 158 -5.68 -6.70 -7.79
CA ASN A 158 -5.47 -7.03 -9.19
C ASN A 158 -5.00 -8.49 -9.31
N THR A 159 -5.86 -9.34 -9.85
CA THR A 159 -5.62 -10.79 -9.97
C THR A 159 -4.52 -11.13 -10.98
N GLU A 160 -4.24 -10.26 -11.95
CA GLU A 160 -3.19 -10.46 -12.96
C GLU A 160 -1.80 -10.16 -12.40
N THR A 161 -1.67 -9.07 -11.63
CA THR A 161 -0.38 -8.61 -11.10
C THR A 161 -0.10 -9.11 -9.67
N GLY A 162 -1.14 -9.56 -8.96
CA GLY A 162 -1.08 -9.91 -7.55
C GLY A 162 -0.93 -8.70 -6.62
N ILE A 163 -1.19 -7.49 -7.12
CA ILE A 163 -1.05 -6.25 -6.35
C ILE A 163 -2.36 -5.94 -5.65
N LEU A 164 -2.30 -5.78 -4.33
CA LEU A 164 -3.36 -5.23 -3.50
C LEU A 164 -3.07 -3.74 -3.26
N THR A 165 -4.05 -2.87 -3.50
CA THR A 165 -3.95 -1.42 -3.28
C THR A 165 -5.04 -0.95 -2.33
N VAL A 166 -4.67 -0.19 -1.30
CA VAL A 166 -5.59 0.30 -0.27
C VAL A 166 -5.42 1.80 -0.11
N PRO A 167 -6.49 2.60 -0.28
CA PRO A 167 -6.44 4.02 0.04
C PRO A 167 -6.28 4.18 1.55
N ILE A 168 -5.32 5.01 1.97
CA ILE A 168 -5.04 5.26 3.39
C ILE A 168 -5.71 6.55 3.84
N LEU A 169 -5.42 7.65 3.15
CA LEU A 169 -5.99 8.96 3.48
C LEU A 169 -6.01 9.88 2.27
N LYS A 170 -6.83 10.93 2.40
CA LYS A 170 -6.83 12.11 1.54
C LYS A 170 -6.58 13.34 2.40
N GLY A 171 -5.98 14.36 1.79
CA GLY A 171 -5.69 15.60 2.47
C GLY A 171 -5.56 16.79 1.53
N VAL A 172 -5.35 17.97 2.12
CA VAL A 172 -5.09 19.21 1.41
C VAL A 172 -3.69 19.70 1.78
N VAL A 173 -2.90 19.98 0.77
CA VAL A 173 -1.54 20.50 0.89
C VAL A 173 -1.60 21.98 1.20
N ASP A 174 -0.83 22.37 2.22
CA ASP A 174 -0.53 23.75 2.57
C ASP A 174 0.96 24.02 2.29
N PRO A 175 1.29 24.67 1.16
CA PRO A 175 2.67 25.00 0.79
C PRO A 175 3.30 26.07 1.67
N VAL A 176 2.50 26.89 2.38
CA VAL A 176 3.01 27.95 3.25
C VAL A 176 3.57 27.34 4.53
N PHE A 177 2.82 26.40 5.11
CA PHE A 177 3.19 25.73 6.36
C PHE A 177 3.90 24.39 6.18
N ASN A 178 4.18 23.99 4.94
CA ASN A 178 4.73 22.69 4.57
C ASN A 178 4.00 21.54 5.27
N SER A 179 2.67 21.50 5.16
CA SER A 179 1.87 20.46 5.78
C SER A 179 0.81 19.90 4.85
N ILE A 180 0.36 18.69 5.13
CA ILE A 180 -0.84 18.10 4.56
C ILE A 180 -1.85 18.00 5.69
N LYS A 181 -3.01 18.63 5.52
CA LYS A 181 -4.14 18.47 6.44
C LYS A 181 -4.96 17.27 5.99
N THR A 182 -5.10 16.27 6.83
CA THR A 182 -5.96 15.11 6.57
C THR A 182 -7.41 15.55 6.51
N THR A 183 -8.10 15.22 5.42
CA THR A 183 -9.53 15.54 5.22
C THR A 183 -10.41 14.30 5.29
N SER A 184 -9.86 13.13 4.97
CA SER A 184 -10.55 11.85 5.03
C SER A 184 -9.54 10.74 5.26
N ILE A 185 -9.92 9.75 6.06
CA ILE A 185 -9.14 8.56 6.34
C ILE A 185 -9.95 7.31 6.02
N ASN A 186 -9.26 6.26 5.59
CA ASN A 186 -9.82 4.92 5.58
C ASN A 186 -9.67 4.33 6.99
N GLU A 187 -10.76 4.37 7.76
CA GLU A 187 -10.78 3.91 9.16
C GLU A 187 -10.35 2.45 9.31
N LYS A 188 -10.69 1.60 8.34
CA LYS A 188 -10.36 0.18 8.39
C LYS A 188 -8.86 -0.04 8.20
N ALA A 189 -8.27 0.64 7.22
CA ALA A 189 -6.83 0.66 7.00
C ALA A 189 -6.07 1.28 8.20
N ASN A 190 -6.57 2.41 8.72
CA ASN A 190 -6.00 3.10 9.88
C ASN A 190 -5.94 2.18 11.11
N LYS A 191 -7.01 1.43 11.37
CA LYS A 191 -7.08 0.45 12.45
C LYS A 191 -6.16 -0.75 12.21
N LEU A 192 -6.18 -1.33 11.01
CA LEU A 192 -5.38 -2.52 10.67
C LEU A 192 -3.89 -2.27 10.85
N TRP A 193 -3.38 -1.15 10.33
CA TRP A 193 -1.96 -0.81 10.39
C TRP A 193 -1.57 0.10 11.55
N LYS A 194 -2.52 0.40 12.45
CA LYS A 194 -2.33 1.25 13.64
C LYS A 194 -1.64 2.57 13.30
N LEU A 195 -2.07 3.22 12.23
CA LEU A 195 -1.42 4.44 11.77
C LEU A 195 -1.65 5.60 12.75
N GLY A 196 -2.77 5.56 13.52
CA GLY A 196 -3.06 6.53 14.56
C GLY A 196 -3.32 7.93 14.00
N ILE A 197 -3.87 8.00 12.79
CA ILE A 197 -4.16 9.25 12.07
C ILE A 197 -5.65 9.54 12.19
N ASP A 198 -5.99 10.77 12.56
CA ASP A 198 -7.36 11.27 12.62
C ASP A 198 -7.64 12.30 11.52
N SER A 199 -8.93 12.48 11.19
CA SER A 199 -9.33 13.58 10.31
C SER A 199 -9.06 14.93 10.97
N GLY A 200 -8.46 15.85 10.23
CA GLY A 200 -8.02 17.15 10.74
C GLY A 200 -6.57 17.19 11.21
N ASP A 201 -5.89 16.06 11.31
CA ASP A 201 -4.47 16.01 11.62
C ASP A 201 -3.62 16.70 10.56
N PHE A 202 -2.45 17.18 10.98
CA PHE A 202 -1.49 17.85 10.11
C PHE A 202 -0.18 17.07 10.09
N SER A 203 0.13 16.50 8.92
CA SER A 203 1.44 15.92 8.65
C SER A 203 2.38 16.98 8.11
N LYS A 204 3.54 17.15 8.73
CA LYS A 204 4.57 18.08 8.25
C LYS A 204 5.46 17.40 7.22
N TYR A 205 5.89 18.15 6.22
CA TYR A 205 6.82 17.64 5.23
C TYR A 205 8.04 18.53 5.01
N VAL A 206 9.12 17.91 4.55
CA VAL A 206 10.32 18.57 4.08
C VAL A 206 10.64 18.07 2.68
N LYS A 207 10.52 18.95 1.69
CA LYS A 207 10.89 18.67 0.29
C LYS A 207 12.38 18.96 0.08
N LYS A 208 13.11 18.01 -0.50
CA LYS A 208 14.50 18.14 -0.94
C LYS A 208 14.63 17.58 -2.36
N ALA A 209 14.59 18.45 -3.37
CA ALA A 209 14.65 18.08 -4.79
C ALA A 209 13.68 16.92 -5.12
N GLU A 210 14.22 15.72 -5.35
CA GLU A 210 13.49 14.49 -5.71
C GLU A 210 13.06 13.66 -4.49
N SER A 211 13.16 14.18 -3.27
CA SER A 211 12.73 13.50 -2.05
C SER A 211 11.78 14.37 -1.22
N LEU A 212 10.86 13.69 -0.53
CA LEU A 212 9.88 14.29 0.37
C LEU A 212 9.86 13.47 1.66
N VAL A 213 10.22 14.10 2.77
CA VAL A 213 10.19 13.46 4.10
C VAL A 213 8.95 13.94 4.83
N MET A 214 8.05 13.02 5.17
CA MET A 214 6.81 13.29 5.91
C MET A 214 6.93 12.79 7.35
N ASP A 215 6.63 13.67 8.31
CA ASP A 215 6.66 13.44 9.77
C ASP A 215 7.97 12.81 10.30
N GLN A 216 9.06 12.95 9.54
CA GLN A 216 10.36 12.31 9.80
C GLN A 216 10.33 10.77 9.83
N GLN A 217 9.23 10.15 9.39
CA GLN A 217 9.04 8.71 9.39
C GLN A 217 9.06 8.14 7.97
N PHE A 218 8.38 8.80 7.04
CA PHE A 218 8.24 8.30 5.67
C PHE A 218 9.05 9.15 4.71
N THR A 219 9.97 8.52 3.99
CA THR A 219 10.71 9.15 2.90
C THR A 219 10.14 8.68 1.57
N PHE A 220 9.60 9.61 0.81
CA PHE A 220 9.11 9.39 -0.54
C PHE A 220 10.11 9.94 -1.55
N ILE A 221 10.28 9.22 -2.66
CA ILE A 221 11.07 9.63 -3.81
C ILE A 221 10.10 9.96 -4.95
N LYS A 222 10.38 11.01 -5.70
CA LYS A 222 9.54 11.41 -6.83
C LYS A 222 9.62 10.36 -7.93
N GLU A 223 8.48 9.97 -8.48
CA GLU A 223 8.45 9.08 -9.64
C GLU A 223 8.88 9.86 -10.89
N SER A 224 9.95 9.40 -11.53
CA SER A 224 10.38 9.89 -12.83
C SER A 224 9.35 9.50 -13.90
N LYS A 225 8.83 10.50 -14.62
CA LYS A 225 7.94 10.31 -15.78
C LYS A 225 8.60 9.54 -16.91
#